data_AF-A0A933LJI1-F1
#
_entry.id   AF-A0A933LJI1-F1
#
_cell.length_a   1.000
_cell.length_b   1.000
_cell.length_c   1.000
_cell.angle_alpha   90.00
_cell.angle_beta   90.00
_cell.angle_gamma   90.00
#
_symmetry.space_group_name_H-M   'P 1'
#
loop_
_entity.id
_entity.type
_entity.pdbx_description
1 polymer ?
#
loop_
_entity_poly.entity_id
_entity_poly.type
_entity_poly.pdbx_seq_one_letter_code
_entity_poly.pdbx_strand_id
1 'polypeptide(L)'
;MGFNQAQVDSLLAACHRRCCICHKFCGVKMELHHIEQAADGGSDDLSNAVPLCFECHAEIGLYNDKHPRGRKFHPNELRHHRTQWLDVCKDRPETLMDAPQMREPGSLERLLHELEFDSRIAGHLHAHELGCPFETGQFVAAIASGTLLWLEEKTAALVDEAYIAMRLANAAVASAFAQPLGNGRNTLLNEGQDAVRKAGE
;
A
#
# COMPACT_ATOMS: atom_id res chain seq x y z
N MET A 1 19.95 11.83 -21.55
CA MET A 1 20.53 10.52 -21.89
C MET A 1 19.74 9.48 -21.11
N GLY A 2 19.41 8.38 -21.74
CA GLY A 2 18.41 7.45 -21.23
C GLY A 2 18.09 6.36 -22.25
N PHE A 3 17.65 5.22 -21.73
CA PHE A 3 17.31 4.05 -22.52
C PHE A 3 16.26 4.37 -23.60
N ASN A 4 16.34 3.67 -24.74
CA ASN A 4 15.36 3.80 -25.81
C ASN A 4 13.96 3.38 -25.32
N GLN A 5 12.95 4.23 -25.50
CA GLN A 5 11.61 4.00 -24.95
C GLN A 5 10.96 2.67 -25.38
N ALA A 6 11.08 2.27 -26.65
CA ALA A 6 10.49 1.01 -27.12
C ALA A 6 11.14 -0.22 -26.45
N GLN A 7 12.44 -0.11 -26.15
CA GLN A 7 13.17 -1.13 -25.40
C GLN A 7 12.80 -1.13 -23.91
N VAL A 8 12.58 0.05 -23.32
CA VAL A 8 12.05 0.20 -21.95
C VAL A 8 10.69 -0.47 -21.84
N ASP A 9 9.77 -0.18 -22.75
CA ASP A 9 8.42 -0.75 -22.76
C ASP A 9 8.47 -2.28 -22.83
N SER A 10 9.33 -2.80 -23.72
CA SER A 10 9.54 -4.25 -23.89
C SER A 10 10.09 -4.90 -22.61
N LEU A 11 11.07 -4.27 -21.96
CA LEU A 11 11.69 -4.79 -20.74
C LEU A 11 10.73 -4.74 -19.54
N LEU A 12 9.98 -3.64 -19.39
CA LEU A 12 8.98 -3.49 -18.32
C LEU A 12 7.82 -4.46 -18.49
N ALA A 13 7.43 -4.78 -19.73
CA ALA A 13 6.47 -5.83 -20.03
C ALA A 13 7.05 -7.21 -19.70
N ALA A 14 8.29 -7.50 -20.12
CA ALA A 14 8.95 -8.79 -19.88
C ALA A 14 9.17 -9.08 -18.40
N CYS A 15 9.41 -8.06 -17.57
CA CYS A 15 9.52 -8.23 -16.11
C CYS A 15 8.17 -8.14 -15.38
N HIS A 16 7.05 -8.03 -16.10
CA HIS A 16 5.69 -7.90 -15.57
C HIS A 16 5.51 -6.75 -14.56
N ARG A 17 6.20 -5.61 -14.78
CA ARG A 17 6.23 -4.47 -13.85
C ARG A 17 6.60 -4.88 -12.40
N ARG A 18 7.41 -5.93 -12.26
CA ARG A 18 7.96 -6.39 -10.99
C ARG A 18 9.43 -6.03 -10.89
N CYS A 19 9.86 -5.71 -9.68
CA CYS A 19 11.26 -5.40 -9.36
C CYS A 19 12.14 -6.64 -9.55
N CYS A 20 13.26 -6.54 -10.24
CA CYS A 20 14.19 -7.67 -10.44
C CYS A 20 14.91 -8.12 -9.17
N ILE A 21 14.85 -7.35 -8.07
CA ILE A 21 15.48 -7.72 -6.78
C ILE A 21 14.43 -8.31 -5.82
N CYS A 22 13.36 -7.57 -5.53
CA CYS A 22 12.37 -7.98 -4.52
C CYS A 22 11.12 -8.67 -5.11
N HIS A 23 11.00 -8.71 -6.44
CA HIS A 23 9.91 -9.37 -7.20
C HIS A 23 8.47 -8.85 -6.92
N LYS A 24 8.34 -7.80 -6.10
CA LYS A 24 7.09 -7.08 -5.84
C LYS A 24 6.52 -6.49 -7.13
N PHE A 25 5.21 -6.60 -7.32
CA PHE A 25 4.51 -5.88 -8.38
C PHE A 25 4.40 -4.41 -8.00
N CYS A 26 4.89 -3.53 -8.86
CA CYS A 26 5.07 -2.12 -8.53
C CYS A 26 4.28 -1.18 -9.44
N GLY A 27 3.73 -1.67 -10.55
CA GLY A 27 2.95 -0.86 -11.49
C GLY A 27 3.76 0.34 -12.01
N VAL A 28 3.36 1.55 -11.59
CA VAL A 28 4.04 2.80 -11.96
C VAL A 28 5.28 3.11 -11.10
N LYS A 29 5.45 2.47 -9.94
CA LYS A 29 6.52 2.72 -8.96
C LYS A 29 7.83 1.98 -9.34
N MET A 30 8.23 2.08 -10.60
CA MET A 30 9.37 1.35 -11.19
C MET A 30 10.27 2.29 -11.99
N GLU A 31 11.57 2.06 -11.91
CA GLU A 31 12.60 2.75 -12.67
C GLU A 31 13.59 1.75 -13.27
N LEU A 32 14.25 2.14 -14.36
CA LEU A 32 15.39 1.40 -14.90
C LEU A 32 16.67 2.00 -14.33
N HIS A 33 17.40 1.20 -13.58
CA HIS A 33 18.72 1.58 -13.08
C HIS A 33 19.81 1.09 -14.03
N HIS A 34 20.85 1.90 -14.23
CA HIS A 34 22.06 1.47 -14.94
C HIS A 34 22.88 0.52 -14.07
N ILE A 35 23.05 -0.72 -14.50
CA ILE A 35 23.83 -1.77 -13.81
C ILE A 35 25.27 -1.28 -13.57
N GLU A 36 25.89 -0.71 -14.60
CA GLU A 36 27.10 0.11 -14.50
C GLU A 36 26.69 1.57 -14.64
N GLN A 37 26.99 2.41 -13.65
CA GLN A 37 26.54 3.79 -13.62
C GLN A 37 27.06 4.60 -14.81
N ALA A 38 26.25 5.52 -15.32
CA ALA A 38 26.66 6.41 -16.41
C ALA A 38 27.90 7.25 -16.03
N ALA A 39 28.03 7.63 -14.75
CA ALA A 39 29.20 8.33 -14.22
C ALA A 39 30.50 7.51 -14.30
N ASP A 40 30.38 6.18 -14.30
CA ASP A 40 31.50 5.23 -14.40
C ASP A 40 31.68 4.70 -15.85
N GLY A 41 31.01 5.32 -16.84
CA GLY A 41 31.11 4.97 -18.25
C GLY A 41 30.09 3.91 -18.73
N GLY A 42 29.08 3.60 -17.92
CA GLY A 42 28.01 2.68 -18.32
C GLY A 42 27.20 3.22 -19.51
N SER A 43 26.82 2.32 -20.44
CA SER A 43 26.05 2.69 -21.62
C SER A 43 24.54 2.80 -21.36
N ASP A 44 23.83 3.52 -22.24
CA ASP A 44 22.36 3.58 -22.31
C ASP A 44 21.77 2.37 -23.07
N ASP A 45 22.53 1.29 -23.23
CA ASP A 45 22.04 0.06 -23.87
C ASP A 45 21.12 -0.70 -22.91
N LEU A 46 20.09 -1.35 -23.45
CA LEU A 46 19.16 -2.16 -22.66
C LEU A 46 19.86 -3.30 -21.89
N SER A 47 21.01 -3.78 -22.36
CA SER A 47 21.83 -4.78 -21.64
C SER A 47 22.42 -4.26 -20.33
N ASN A 48 22.52 -2.93 -20.17
CA ASN A 48 22.96 -2.26 -18.95
C ASN A 48 21.79 -1.80 -18.07
N ALA A 49 20.53 -2.04 -18.46
CA ALA A 49 19.38 -1.69 -17.63
C ALA A 49 18.99 -2.83 -16.66
N VAL A 50 18.55 -2.48 -15.46
CA VAL A 50 17.82 -3.38 -14.54
C VAL A 50 16.54 -2.70 -14.02
N PRO A 51 15.35 -3.30 -14.20
CA PRO A 51 14.09 -2.78 -13.64
C PRO A 51 14.00 -2.95 -12.12
N LEU A 52 13.82 -1.86 -11.38
CA LEU A 52 13.75 -1.85 -9.93
C LEU A 52 12.57 -1.01 -9.42
N CYS A 53 12.04 -1.36 -8.25
CA CYS A 53 11.12 -0.47 -7.53
C CYS A 53 11.89 0.71 -6.92
N PHE A 54 11.19 1.80 -6.57
CA PHE A 54 11.81 2.98 -5.97
C PHE A 54 12.60 2.67 -4.68
N GLU A 55 12.13 1.73 -3.86
CA GLU A 55 12.82 1.30 -2.63
C GLU A 55 14.18 0.66 -2.96
N CYS A 56 14.19 -0.40 -3.77
CA CYS A 56 15.44 -1.06 -4.16
C CYS A 56 16.36 -0.14 -4.96
N HIS A 57 15.80 0.71 -5.84
CA HIS A 57 16.56 1.69 -6.61
C HIS A 57 17.32 2.67 -5.70
N ALA A 58 16.66 3.16 -4.65
CA ALA A 58 17.32 4.02 -3.67
C ALA A 58 18.40 3.25 -2.89
N GLU A 59 18.11 2.03 -2.43
CA GLU A 59 19.03 1.23 -1.60
C GLU A 59 20.35 0.88 -2.29
N ILE A 60 20.32 0.49 -3.57
CA ILE A 60 21.52 0.04 -4.26
C ILE A 60 22.58 1.14 -4.42
N GLY A 61 22.17 2.41 -4.41
CA GLY A 61 23.07 3.57 -4.46
C GLY A 61 23.61 4.02 -3.09
N LEU A 62 23.10 3.49 -1.98
CA LEU A 62 23.39 4.00 -0.63
C LEU A 62 24.61 3.38 0.05
N TYR A 63 25.29 2.40 -0.57
CA TYR A 63 26.43 1.76 0.08
C TYR A 63 27.59 2.74 0.29
N ASN A 64 27.96 2.94 1.56
CA ASN A 64 29.06 3.82 1.95
C ASN A 64 30.35 3.03 2.17
N ASP A 65 31.29 3.13 1.22
CA ASP A 65 32.59 2.45 1.32
C ASP A 65 33.42 2.92 2.55
N LYS A 66 33.14 4.11 3.11
CA LYS A 66 33.80 4.62 4.34
C LYS A 66 33.18 4.10 5.64
N HIS A 67 31.98 3.54 5.59
CA HIS A 67 31.32 2.92 6.73
C HIS A 67 30.55 1.66 6.26
N PRO A 68 31.26 0.57 5.95
CA PRO A 68 30.65 -0.60 5.32
C PRO A 68 29.67 -1.28 6.28
N ARG A 69 28.37 -1.22 5.97
CA ARG A 69 27.32 -2.02 6.61
C ARG A 69 26.63 -2.86 5.54
N GLY A 70 26.49 -4.16 5.81
CA GLY A 70 25.90 -5.10 4.86
C GLY A 70 26.84 -5.44 3.69
N ARG A 71 26.26 -5.81 2.55
CA ARG A 71 26.98 -6.13 1.31
C ARG A 71 26.58 -5.14 0.23
N LYS A 72 27.55 -4.67 -0.56
CA LYS A 72 27.32 -3.80 -1.71
C LYS A 72 26.74 -4.62 -2.86
N PHE A 73 25.72 -4.09 -3.53
CA PHE A 73 25.27 -4.65 -4.81
C PHE A 73 26.36 -4.47 -5.85
N HIS A 74 26.75 -5.57 -6.51
CA HIS A 74 27.73 -5.52 -7.59
C HIS A 74 27.04 -5.62 -8.96
N PRO A 75 27.62 -5.02 -10.03
CA PRO A 75 27.06 -5.10 -11.38
C PRO A 75 26.72 -6.52 -11.83
N ASN A 76 27.61 -7.49 -11.56
CA ASN A 76 27.36 -8.89 -11.88
C ASN A 76 26.15 -9.45 -11.12
N GLU A 77 25.99 -9.11 -9.85
CA GLU A 77 24.82 -9.53 -9.06
C GLU A 77 23.52 -8.98 -9.68
N LEU A 78 23.50 -7.70 -10.05
CA LEU A 78 22.35 -7.07 -10.70
C LEU A 78 22.02 -7.73 -12.06
N ARG A 79 23.04 -8.11 -12.85
CA ARG A 79 22.85 -8.89 -14.08
C ARG A 79 22.22 -10.25 -13.81
N HIS A 80 22.64 -10.94 -12.75
CA HIS A 80 22.06 -12.22 -12.36
C HIS A 80 20.60 -12.07 -11.90
N HIS A 81 20.30 -11.12 -11.00
CA HIS A 81 18.94 -10.81 -10.55
C HIS A 81 18.00 -10.54 -11.74
N ARG A 82 18.43 -9.68 -12.67
CA ARG A 82 17.66 -9.40 -13.89
C ARG A 82 17.42 -10.66 -14.71
N THR A 83 18.48 -11.41 -15.02
CA THR A 83 18.39 -12.59 -15.90
C THR A 83 17.48 -13.64 -15.28
N GLN A 84 17.72 -13.96 -14.01
CA GLN A 84 16.91 -14.89 -13.24
C GLN A 84 15.43 -14.48 -13.23
N TRP A 85 15.12 -13.21 -12.98
CA TRP A 85 13.73 -12.76 -12.96
C TRP A 85 13.05 -12.84 -14.33
N LEU A 86 13.75 -12.46 -15.40
CA LEU A 86 13.20 -12.55 -16.76
C LEU A 86 12.98 -14.01 -17.20
N ASP A 87 13.89 -14.92 -16.82
CA ASP A 87 13.74 -16.35 -17.06
C ASP A 87 12.53 -16.90 -16.29
N VAL A 88 12.34 -16.52 -15.03
CA VAL A 88 11.14 -16.89 -14.26
C VAL A 88 9.86 -16.38 -14.91
N CYS A 89 9.82 -15.11 -15.34
CA CYS A 89 8.65 -14.53 -16.01
C CYS A 89 8.30 -15.27 -17.31
N LYS A 90 9.32 -15.69 -18.06
CA LYS A 90 9.17 -16.38 -19.33
C LYS A 90 8.78 -17.85 -19.16
N ASP A 91 9.47 -18.56 -18.27
CA ASP A 91 9.42 -20.02 -18.20
C ASP A 91 8.41 -20.52 -17.16
N ARG A 92 8.01 -19.67 -16.20
CA ARG A 92 7.10 -20.02 -15.09
C ARG A 92 6.04 -18.94 -14.81
N PRO A 93 5.22 -18.56 -15.80
CA PRO A 93 4.22 -17.51 -15.64
C PRO A 93 3.17 -17.81 -14.55
N GLU A 94 2.96 -19.08 -14.20
CA GLU A 94 2.10 -19.50 -13.09
C GLU A 94 2.54 -18.93 -11.73
N THR A 95 3.85 -18.73 -11.53
CA THR A 95 4.38 -18.11 -10.30
C THR A 95 3.92 -16.66 -10.11
N LEU A 96 3.49 -16.01 -11.20
CA LEU A 96 2.97 -14.64 -11.17
C LEU A 96 1.50 -14.59 -10.76
N MET A 97 0.74 -15.66 -11.03
CA MET A 97 -0.68 -15.78 -10.71
C MET A 97 -0.90 -16.23 -9.26
N ASP A 98 -0.02 -17.12 -8.77
CA ASP A 98 -0.09 -17.65 -7.40
C ASP A 98 0.68 -16.81 -6.39
N ALA A 99 1.40 -15.78 -6.83
CA ALA A 99 2.06 -14.85 -5.92
C ALA A 99 0.99 -14.22 -5.02
N PRO A 100 1.07 -14.39 -3.68
CA PRO A 100 0.17 -13.68 -2.80
C PRO A 100 0.27 -12.21 -3.17
N GLN A 101 -0.87 -11.55 -3.42
CA GLN A 101 -0.87 -10.11 -3.46
C GLN A 101 -0.39 -9.70 -2.09
N MET A 102 0.89 -9.30 -2.00
CA MET A 102 1.43 -8.68 -0.83
C MET A 102 0.53 -7.48 -0.64
N ARG A 103 -0.43 -7.59 0.28
CA ARG A 103 -1.39 -6.52 0.59
C ARG A 103 -0.50 -5.30 0.72
N GLU A 104 -0.70 -4.31 -0.15
CA GLU A 104 0.11 -3.11 -0.08
C GLU A 104 0.09 -2.69 1.40
N PRO A 105 1.27 -2.45 2.02
CA PRO A 105 1.30 -2.01 3.40
C PRO A 105 0.33 -0.83 3.51
N GLY A 106 -0.47 -0.78 4.59
CA GLY A 106 -1.48 0.26 4.75
C GLY A 106 -0.84 1.61 4.46
N SER A 107 -1.32 2.35 3.46
CA SER A 107 -0.78 3.67 3.20
C SER A 107 -1.56 4.69 4.02
N LEU A 108 -0.86 5.73 4.50
CA LEU A 108 -1.52 6.83 5.19
C LEU A 108 -2.61 7.45 4.32
N GLU A 109 -2.39 7.53 3.01
CA GLU A 109 -3.36 8.03 2.04
C GLU A 109 -4.65 7.19 2.01
N ARG A 110 -4.55 5.85 2.05
CA ARG A 110 -5.74 4.98 2.09
C ARG A 110 -6.48 5.10 3.42
N LEU A 111 -5.74 5.21 4.52
CA LEU A 111 -6.31 5.46 5.83
C LEU A 111 -7.08 6.78 5.86
N LEU A 112 -6.49 7.85 5.31
CA LEU A 112 -7.12 9.16 5.20
C LEU A 112 -8.37 9.12 4.30
N HIS A 113 -8.32 8.40 3.19
CA HIS A 113 -9.49 8.23 2.32
C HIS A 113 -10.63 7.44 3.00
N GLU A 114 -10.32 6.42 3.81
CA GLU A 114 -11.32 5.71 4.61
C GLU A 114 -11.98 6.68 5.61
N LEU A 115 -11.17 7.39 6.41
CA LEU A 115 -11.66 8.40 7.35
C LEU A 115 -12.51 9.49 6.67
N GLU A 116 -12.08 9.98 5.51
CA GLU A 116 -12.79 11.00 4.74
C GLU A 116 -14.12 10.46 4.16
N PHE A 117 -14.14 9.21 3.71
CA PHE A 117 -15.36 8.55 3.25
C PHE A 117 -16.34 8.34 4.40
N ASP A 118 -15.88 7.86 5.54
CA ASP A 118 -16.71 7.66 6.74
C ASP A 118 -17.26 8.99 7.29
N SER A 119 -16.44 10.05 7.32
CA SER A 119 -16.92 11.39 7.68
C SER A 119 -18.02 11.89 6.73
N ARG A 120 -17.91 11.61 5.42
CA ARG A 120 -18.98 11.92 4.45
C ARG A 120 -20.25 11.11 4.70
N ILE A 121 -20.14 9.82 5.05
CA ILE A 121 -21.30 8.99 5.41
C ILE A 121 -22.04 9.61 6.60
N ALA A 122 -21.31 9.98 7.65
CA ALA A 122 -21.90 10.59 8.83
C ALA A 122 -22.67 11.88 8.51
N GLY A 123 -22.13 12.70 7.59
CA GLY A 123 -22.78 13.93 7.11
C GLY A 123 -24.00 13.74 6.21
N HIS A 124 -24.21 12.55 5.61
CA HIS A 124 -25.34 12.26 4.72
C HIS A 124 -26.54 11.63 5.42
N LEU A 125 -26.48 11.40 6.74
CA LEU A 125 -27.58 10.79 7.49
C LEU A 125 -28.79 11.72 7.64
N HIS A 126 -29.81 11.49 6.82
CA HIS A 126 -31.11 12.14 6.98
C HIS A 126 -31.93 11.53 8.14
N ALA A 127 -32.90 12.29 8.67
CA ALA A 127 -33.70 11.92 9.85
C ALA A 127 -34.52 10.62 9.70
N HIS A 128 -34.66 10.09 8.49
CA HIS A 128 -35.46 8.91 8.19
C HIS A 128 -34.66 7.76 7.56
N GLU A 129 -33.34 7.89 7.47
CA GLU A 129 -32.46 6.88 6.88
C GLU A 129 -31.76 6.07 7.97
N LEU A 130 -31.71 4.75 7.77
CA LEU A 130 -30.89 3.88 8.59
C LEU A 130 -29.43 4.07 8.17
N GLY A 131 -28.56 4.40 9.13
CA GLY A 131 -27.14 4.48 8.86
C GLY A 131 -26.54 3.13 8.48
N CYS A 132 -25.35 3.18 7.89
CA CYS A 132 -24.52 2.00 7.67
C CYS A 132 -23.34 2.00 8.66
N PRO A 133 -22.77 0.83 8.96
CA PRO A 133 -21.50 0.76 9.65
C PRO A 133 -20.39 1.48 8.87
N PHE A 134 -19.50 2.15 9.59
CA PHE A 134 -18.25 2.71 9.07
C PHE A 134 -17.26 1.64 8.65
N GLU A 135 -16.43 1.96 7.66
CA GLU A 135 -15.34 1.11 7.23
C GLU A 135 -14.17 1.16 8.24
N THR A 136 -13.48 0.04 8.44
CA THR A 136 -12.32 -0.01 9.37
C THR A 136 -11.16 -0.83 8.83
N GLY A 137 -11.21 -1.17 7.54
CA GLY A 137 -10.27 -2.07 6.91
C GLY A 137 -8.88 -1.46 6.79
N GLN A 138 -8.79 -0.17 6.46
CA GLN A 138 -7.52 0.53 6.33
C GLN A 138 -6.85 0.77 7.67
N PHE A 139 -7.61 0.98 8.76
CA PHE A 139 -7.03 1.02 10.11
C PHE A 139 -6.34 -0.27 10.51
N VAL A 140 -7.02 -1.41 10.32
CA VAL A 140 -6.44 -2.73 10.61
C VAL A 140 -5.20 -2.96 9.75
N ALA A 141 -5.24 -2.57 8.47
CA ALA A 141 -4.08 -2.66 7.58
C ALA A 141 -2.92 -1.76 8.04
N ALA A 142 -3.21 -0.52 8.47
CA ALA A 142 -2.23 0.44 8.95
C ALA A 142 -1.54 -0.01 10.25
N ILE A 143 -2.28 -0.65 11.18
CA ILE A 143 -1.68 -1.29 12.36
C ILE A 143 -0.75 -2.43 11.92
N ALA A 144 -1.24 -3.31 11.06
CA ALA A 144 -0.48 -4.48 10.61
C ALA A 144 0.82 -4.12 9.87
N SER A 145 0.83 -3.02 9.11
CA SER A 145 2.03 -2.53 8.42
C SER A 145 2.90 -1.58 9.24
N GLY A 146 2.51 -1.23 10.47
CA GLY A 146 3.22 -0.25 11.29
C GLY A 146 3.12 1.18 10.79
N THR A 147 2.12 1.50 9.96
CA THR A 147 1.95 2.83 9.33
C THR A 147 1.70 3.92 10.36
N LEU A 148 0.98 3.60 11.44
CA LEU A 148 0.72 4.56 12.52
C LEU A 148 1.98 4.95 13.31
N LEU A 149 3.04 4.12 13.27
CA LEU A 149 4.32 4.42 13.95
C LEU A 149 5.07 5.59 13.31
N TRP A 150 4.72 5.95 12.08
CA TRP A 150 5.32 7.07 11.35
C TRP A 150 4.63 8.41 11.65
N LEU A 151 3.51 8.39 12.36
CA LEU A 151 2.77 9.59 12.74
C LEU A 151 3.32 10.16 14.04
N GLU A 152 3.24 11.49 14.18
CA GLU A 152 3.43 12.13 15.47
C GLU A 152 2.43 11.59 16.49
N GLU A 153 2.84 11.45 17.75
CA GLU A 153 2.02 10.88 18.82
C GLU A 153 0.62 11.51 18.90
N LYS A 154 0.55 12.83 18.76
CA LYS A 154 -0.72 13.56 18.73
C LYS A 154 -1.61 13.16 17.55
N THR A 155 -1.04 13.00 16.36
CA THR A 155 -1.80 12.63 15.15
C THR A 155 -2.24 11.18 15.22
N ALA A 156 -1.38 10.28 15.71
CA ALA A 156 -1.75 8.88 15.94
C ALA A 156 -2.93 8.77 16.93
N ALA A 157 -2.90 9.55 18.03
CA ALA A 157 -4.00 9.59 19.00
C ALA A 157 -5.32 10.07 18.37
N LEU A 158 -5.29 11.10 17.52
CA LEU A 158 -6.49 11.59 16.82
C LEU A 158 -7.07 10.52 15.88
N VAL A 159 -6.22 9.77 15.19
CA VAL A 159 -6.65 8.65 14.35
C VAL A 159 -7.32 7.58 15.22
N ASP A 160 -6.69 7.19 16.34
CA ASP A 160 -7.26 6.20 17.26
C ASP A 160 -8.62 6.65 17.82
N GLU A 161 -8.75 7.92 18.21
CA GLU A 161 -10.01 8.50 18.70
C GLU A 161 -11.13 8.42 17.65
N ALA A 162 -10.83 8.76 16.40
CA ALA A 162 -11.79 8.64 15.30
C ALA A 162 -12.24 7.19 15.11
N TYR A 163 -11.30 6.23 15.06
CA TYR A 163 -11.64 4.82 14.91
C TYR A 163 -12.36 4.22 16.12
N ILE A 164 -12.10 4.70 17.33
CA ILE A 164 -12.86 4.33 18.53
C ILE A 164 -14.32 4.80 18.39
N ALA A 165 -14.54 6.06 18.04
CA ALA A 165 -15.89 6.61 17.86
C ALA A 165 -16.68 5.82 16.80
N MET A 166 -16.07 5.59 15.64
CA MET A 166 -16.67 4.81 14.56
C MET A 166 -16.98 3.36 14.97
N ARG A 167 -16.06 2.68 15.67
CA ARG A 167 -16.29 1.30 16.13
C ARG A 167 -17.39 1.19 17.18
N LEU A 168 -17.50 2.16 18.08
CA LEU A 168 -18.60 2.22 19.05
C LEU A 168 -19.95 2.43 18.35
N ALA A 169 -20.00 3.32 17.34
CA ALA A 169 -21.19 3.51 16.52
C ALA A 169 -21.59 2.23 15.77
N ASN A 170 -20.63 1.55 15.16
CA ASN A 170 -20.86 0.25 14.50
C ASN A 170 -21.41 -0.80 15.47
N ALA A 171 -20.87 -0.87 16.69
CA ALA A 171 -21.34 -1.79 17.71
C ALA A 171 -22.78 -1.48 18.15
N ALA A 172 -23.14 -0.20 18.29
CA ALA A 172 -24.50 0.22 18.63
C ALA A 172 -25.50 -0.20 17.54
N VAL A 173 -25.18 0.07 16.27
CA VAL A 173 -25.99 -0.35 15.11
C VAL A 173 -26.14 -1.87 15.08
N ALA A 174 -25.04 -2.62 15.21
CA ALA A 174 -25.06 -4.08 15.21
C ALA A 174 -25.92 -4.66 16.36
N SER A 175 -25.80 -4.08 17.56
CA SER A 175 -26.61 -4.45 18.73
C SER A 175 -28.11 -4.24 18.48
N ALA A 176 -28.47 -3.13 17.85
CA ALA A 176 -29.87 -2.84 17.49
C ALA A 176 -30.44 -3.88 16.51
N PHE A 177 -29.65 -4.30 15.51
CA PHE A 177 -30.06 -5.33 14.55
C PHE A 177 -30.17 -6.74 15.15
N ALA A 178 -29.45 -7.02 16.24
CA ALA A 178 -29.53 -8.29 16.96
C ALA A 178 -30.82 -8.43 17.81
N GLN A 179 -31.53 -7.33 18.08
CA GLN A 179 -32.78 -7.37 18.84
C GLN A 179 -33.99 -7.78 17.98
N PRO A 180 -34.97 -8.48 18.57
CA PRO A 180 -36.25 -8.73 17.91
C PRO A 180 -36.96 -7.41 17.58
N LEU A 181 -37.83 -7.45 16.56
CA LEU A 181 -38.63 -6.30 16.16
C LEU A 181 -39.49 -5.81 17.35
N GLY A 182 -39.44 -4.51 17.62
CA GLY A 182 -40.18 -3.90 18.72
C GLY A 182 -39.56 -2.59 19.18
N ASN A 183 -40.17 -1.98 20.22
CA ASN A 183 -39.75 -0.67 20.73
C ASN A 183 -38.29 -0.65 21.20
N GLY A 184 -37.80 -1.75 21.80
CA GLY A 184 -36.40 -1.85 22.24
C GLY A 184 -35.41 -1.75 21.07
N ARG A 185 -35.72 -2.35 19.91
CA ARG A 185 -34.92 -2.21 18.69
C ARG A 185 -34.94 -0.77 18.16
N ASN A 186 -36.11 -0.13 18.16
CA ASN A 186 -36.23 1.26 17.69
C ASN A 186 -35.42 2.24 18.55
N THR A 187 -35.43 2.05 19.88
CA THR A 187 -34.61 2.85 20.80
C THR A 187 -33.12 2.70 20.49
N LEU A 188 -32.62 1.47 20.36
CA LEU A 188 -31.22 1.22 20.05
C LEU A 188 -30.82 1.70 18.63
N LEU A 189 -31.73 1.65 17.66
CA LEU A 189 -31.49 2.20 16.32
C LEU A 189 -31.31 3.72 16.37
N ASN A 190 -32.13 4.43 17.15
CA ASN A 190 -31.98 5.88 17.33
C ASN A 190 -30.66 6.21 18.03
N GLU A 191 -30.32 5.48 19.10
CA GLU A 191 -29.04 5.63 19.80
C GLU A 191 -27.84 5.35 18.87
N GLY A 192 -27.94 4.32 18.02
CA GLY A 192 -26.95 4.01 17.01
C GLY A 192 -26.81 5.11 15.97
N GLN A 193 -27.93 5.65 15.46
CA GLN A 193 -27.90 6.78 14.53
C GLN A 193 -27.23 8.03 15.13
N ASP A 194 -27.52 8.34 16.39
CA ASP A 194 -26.89 9.47 17.08
C ASP A 194 -25.39 9.23 17.30
N ALA A 195 -24.98 7.99 17.59
CA ALA A 195 -23.57 7.62 17.68
C ALA A 195 -22.85 7.76 16.34
N VAL A 196 -23.48 7.38 15.22
CA VAL A 196 -22.91 7.53 13.88
C VAL A 196 -22.76 9.02 13.53
N ARG A 197 -23.75 9.88 13.81
CA ARG A 197 -23.61 11.32 13.56
C ARG A 197 -22.46 11.93 14.34
N LYS A 198 -22.36 11.62 15.64
CA LYS A 198 -21.28 12.12 16.52
C LYS A 198 -19.90 11.65 16.10
N ALA A 199 -19.78 10.46 15.51
CA ALA A 199 -18.49 9.93 15.07
C ALA A 199 -17.92 10.66 13.84
N GLY A 200 -18.74 11.43 13.11
CA GLY A 200 -18.30 12.20 11.96
C GLY A 200 -18.10 13.70 12.20
N GLU A 201 -18.37 14.18 13.41
CA GLU A 201 -18.11 15.57 13.88
C GLU A 201 -16.66 15.76 14.31
#